data_AF-A0A6L7STR9-F1
#
_entry.id   AF-A0A6L7STR9-F1
#
_cell.length_a   1.000
_cell.length_b   1.000
_cell.length_c   1.000
_cell.angle_alpha   90.00
_cell.angle_beta   90.00
_cell.angle_gamma   90.00
#
_symmetry.space_group_name_H-M   'P 1'
#
loop_
_entity.id
_entity.type
_entity.pdbx_description
1 polymer ?
#
loop_
_entity_poly.entity_id
_entity_poly.type
_entity_poly.pdbx_seq_one_letter_code
_entity_poly.pdbx_strand_id
1 'polypeptide(L)' 'MGKTDVPMKMASVSSIINQRAAEQPEKTFLIQPETDQAISFAGLKRNVDDISRHLDGMGIDLGSKVAFMLDNGI' A
#
# COMPACT_ATOMS: atom_id res chain seq x y z
N MET A 1 -26.90 0.81 29.18
CA MET A 1 -26.67 0.00 27.96
C MET A 1 -25.30 0.41 27.40
N GLY A 2 -24.23 -0.25 27.86
CA GLY A 2 -22.86 0.14 27.55
C GLY A 2 -22.48 -0.25 26.12
N LYS A 3 -22.02 0.73 25.33
CA LYS A 3 -21.28 0.44 24.11
C LYS A 3 -19.93 -0.11 24.55
N THR A 4 -19.65 -1.37 24.22
CA THR A 4 -18.32 -1.94 24.38
C THR A 4 -17.39 -1.22 23.42
N ASP A 5 -16.53 -0.35 23.96
CA ASP A 5 -15.35 0.15 23.25
C ASP A 5 -14.39 -1.02 23.07
N VAL A 6 -14.55 -1.76 21.97
CA VAL A 6 -13.54 -2.71 21.53
C VAL A 6 -12.35 -1.88 21.05
N PRO A 7 -11.16 -1.97 21.69
CA PRO A 7 -10.00 -1.24 21.22
C PRO A 7 -9.67 -1.71 19.80
N MET A 8 -9.91 -0.84 18.82
CA MET A 8 -9.54 -1.10 17.43
C MET A 8 -8.02 -1.02 17.37
N LYS A 9 -7.35 -2.17 17.19
CA LYS A 9 -5.91 -2.20 16.94
C LYS A 9 -5.67 -1.48 15.62
N MET A 10 -5.20 -0.23 15.69
CA MET A 10 -5.02 0.64 14.52
C MET A 10 -3.85 0.12 13.67
N ALA A 11 -4.12 -0.79 12.75
CA ALA A 11 -3.15 -1.20 11.74
C ALA A 11 -3.04 -0.10 10.67
N SER A 12 -1.82 0.34 10.36
CA SER A 12 -1.59 1.21 9.21
C SER A 12 -1.83 0.43 7.91
N VAL A 13 -2.14 1.14 6.82
CA VAL A 13 -2.27 0.52 5.49
C VAL A 13 -0.98 -0.23 5.11
N SER A 14 0.18 0.35 5.40
CA SER A 14 1.50 -0.30 5.20
C SER A 14 1.63 -1.63 5.98
N SER A 15 1.17 -1.67 7.24
CA SER A 15 1.17 -2.91 8.04
C SER A 15 0.32 -4.00 7.39
N ILE A 16 -0.86 -3.65 6.87
CA ILE A 16 -1.76 -4.59 6.18
C ILE A 16 -1.10 -5.10 4.88
N ILE A 17 -0.45 -4.23 4.10
CA ILE A 17 0.25 -4.62 2.87
C ILE A 17 1.39 -5.60 3.21
N ASN A 18 2.19 -5.30 4.24
CA ASN A 18 3.27 -6.19 4.68
C ASN A 18 2.74 -7.56 5.12
N GLN A 19 1.66 -7.59 5.89
CA GLN A 19 1.03 -8.84 6.31
C GLN A 19 0.54 -9.65 5.10
N ARG A 20 -0.18 -9.03 4.16
CA ARG A 20 -0.69 -9.71 2.97
C ARG A 20 0.42 -10.25 2.06
N ALA A 21 1.49 -9.48 1.88
CA ALA A 21 2.65 -9.90 1.09
C ALA A 21 3.39 -11.08 1.74
N ALA A 22 3.40 -11.16 3.08
CA ALA A 22 3.98 -12.31 3.79
C ALA A 22 3.08 -13.55 3.74
N GLU A 23 1.77 -13.40 3.91
CA GLU A 23 0.82 -14.52 3.97
C GLU A 23 0.44 -15.07 2.59
N GLN A 24 0.28 -14.19 1.59
CA GLN A 24 -0.29 -14.51 0.28
C GLN A 24 0.46 -13.76 -0.85
N PRO A 25 1.79 -13.93 -0.99
CA PRO A 25 2.64 -13.12 -1.89
C PRO A 25 2.18 -13.15 -3.35
N GLU A 26 1.78 -14.32 -3.84
CA GLU A 26 1.41 -14.54 -5.25
C GLU A 26 -0.07 -14.27 -5.54
N LYS A 27 -0.88 -13.97 -4.52
CA LYS A 27 -2.30 -13.68 -4.75
C LYS A 27 -2.46 -12.32 -5.41
N THR A 28 -3.25 -12.30 -6.49
CA THR A 28 -3.58 -11.07 -7.22
C THR A 28 -4.27 -10.05 -6.31
N PHE A 29 -3.72 -8.85 -6.29
CA PHE A 29 -4.25 -7.67 -5.61
C PHE A 29 -5.05 -6.78 -6.57
N LEU A 30 -4.50 -6.53 -7.76
CA LEU A 30 -5.08 -5.65 -8.77
C LEU A 30 -4.93 -6.28 -10.15
N ILE A 31 -5.94 -6.08 -11.00
CA ILE A 31 -5.93 -6.45 -12.42
C ILE A 31 -6.25 -5.19 -13.21
N GLN A 32 -5.48 -4.94 -14.26
CA GLN A 32 -5.73 -3.92 -15.27
C GLN A 32 -6.16 -4.62 -16.57
N PRO A 33 -7.47 -4.72 -16.83
CA PRO A 33 -7.99 -5.53 -17.94
C PRO A 33 -7.54 -5.05 -19.32
N GLU A 34 -7.36 -3.74 -19.50
CA GLU A 34 -7.00 -3.13 -20.78
C GLU A 34 -5.60 -3.51 -21.27
N THR A 35 -4.69 -3.88 -20.36
CA THR A 35 -3.30 -4.22 -20.64
C THR A 35 -2.98 -5.69 -20.33
N ASP A 36 -3.96 -6.48 -19.88
CA ASP A 36 -3.79 -7.84 -19.34
C ASP A 36 -2.72 -7.92 -18.24
N GLN A 37 -2.54 -6.82 -17.50
CA GLN A 37 -1.58 -6.74 -16.41
C GLN A 37 -2.26 -7.07 -15.08
N ALA A 38 -1.49 -7.68 -14.19
CA ALA A 38 -1.91 -7.93 -12.82
C ALA A 38 -0.75 -7.68 -11.84
N ILE A 39 -1.08 -7.18 -10.66
CA ILE A 39 -0.15 -7.05 -9.55
C ILE A 39 -0.55 -8.03 -8.46
N SER A 40 0.42 -8.79 -7.94
CA SER A 40 0.28 -9.60 -6.73
C SER A 40 0.53 -8.79 -5.46
N PHE A 41 0.18 -9.30 -4.28
CA PHE A 41 0.53 -8.62 -3.02
C PHE A 41 2.04 -8.40 -2.83
N ALA A 42 2.88 -9.32 -3.30
CA ALA A 42 4.33 -9.11 -3.31
C ALA A 42 4.72 -7.96 -4.26
N GLY A 43 4.06 -7.84 -5.42
CA GLY A 43 4.26 -6.70 -6.33
C GLY A 43 3.84 -5.36 -5.73
N LEU A 44 2.67 -5.32 -5.07
CA LEU A 44 2.22 -4.12 -4.35
C LEU A 44 3.23 -3.69 -3.29
N LYS A 45 3.74 -4.64 -2.49
CA LYS A 45 4.75 -4.32 -1.47
C LYS A 45 6.02 -3.74 -2.09
N ARG A 46 6.53 -4.32 -3.19
CA ARG A 46 7.69 -3.78 -3.90
C ARG A 46 7.46 -2.34 -4.34
N ASN A 47 6.31 -2.05 -4.97
CA ASN A 47 5.98 -0.69 -5.40
C ASN A 47 5.91 0.30 -4.22
N VAL A 48 5.32 -0.11 -3.09
CA VAL A 48 5.27 0.70 -1.86
C VAL A 48 6.67 0.96 -1.31
N ASP A 49 7.52 -0.07 -1.24
CA ASP A 49 8.90 0.08 -0.77
C ASP A 49 9.70 1.01 -1.70
N ASP A 50 9.48 0.93 -3.01
CA ASP A 50 10.15 1.76 -4.01
C ASP A 50 9.75 3.24 -3.88
N ILE A 51 8.45 3.52 -3.76
CA ILE A 51 7.95 4.88 -3.52
C ILE A 51 8.46 5.39 -2.17
N SER A 52 8.42 4.58 -1.11
CA SER A 52 8.89 4.98 0.22
C SER A 52 10.36 5.37 0.19
N ARG A 53 11.23 4.52 -0.38
CA ARG A 53 12.66 4.81 -0.53
C ARG A 53 12.90 6.06 -1.37
N HIS A 54 12.09 6.31 -2.41
CA HIS A 54 12.22 7.50 -3.23
C HIS A 54 11.88 8.77 -2.45
N LEU A 55 10.76 8.78 -1.72
CA LEU A 55 10.34 9.93 -0.91
C LEU A 55 11.30 10.19 0.25
N ASP A 56 11.79 9.14 0.91
CA ASP A 56 12.83 9.23 1.95
C ASP A 56 14.11 9.84 1.37
N GLY A 57 14.52 9.40 0.17
CA GLY A 57 15.68 9.95 -0.55
C GLY A 57 15.52 11.42 -0.96
N MET A 58 14.30 11.93 -1.04
CA MET A 58 13.99 13.35 -1.27
C MET A 58 13.95 14.17 0.03
N GLY A 59 14.08 13.54 1.21
CA GLY A 59 14.00 14.21 2.51
C GLY A 59 12.57 14.60 2.89
N ILE A 60 11.56 13.84 2.45
CA ILE A 60 10.16 14.08 2.78
C ILE A 60 9.85 13.49 4.14
N ASP A 61 9.56 14.36 5.11
CA ASP A 61 9.28 13.96 6.49
C ASP A 61 7.79 13.80 6.79
N LEU A 62 7.48 13.19 7.94
CA LEU A 62 6.12 13.08 8.46
C LEU A 62 5.44 14.46 8.54
N GLY A 63 4.22 14.55 7.98
CA GLY A 63 3.45 15.78 7.92
C GLY A 63 3.68 16.60 6.64
N SER A 64 4.67 16.23 5.82
CA SER A 64 4.85 16.78 4.48
C SER A 64 3.65 16.44 3.59
N LYS A 65 3.35 17.35 2.65
CA LYS A 65 2.30 17.16 1.65
C LYS A 65 2.94 16.83 0.31
N VAL A 66 2.53 15.71 -0.28
CA VAL A 66 2.99 15.24 -1.59
C VAL A 66 1.77 15.10 -2.49
N ALA A 67 1.91 15.48 -3.75
CA ALA A 67 0.89 15.31 -4.77
C ALA A 67 1.54 14.79 -6.06
N PHE A 68 0.81 13.97 -6.80
CA PHE A 68 1.21 13.45 -8.10
C PHE A 68 0.17 13.85 -9.14
N MET A 69 0.63 14.20 -10.34
CA MET A 69 -0.23 14.31 -11.52
C MET A 69 0.11 13.12 -12.41
N LEU A 70 -0.81 12.16 -12.46
CA LEU A 70 -0.64 10.90 -13.17
C LEU A 70 -1.88 10.66 -14.04
N ASP A 71 -1.66 10.00 -15.17
CA ASP A 71 -2.76 9.36 -15.90
C ASP A 71 -3.26 8.14 -15.11
N ASN A 72 -4.44 7.63 -15.48
CA ASN A 72 -4.95 6.40 -14.88
C ASN A 72 -4.06 5.23 -15.31
N GLY A 73 -3.60 4.42 -14.36
CA GLY A 73 -2.82 3.23 -14.67
C GLY A 73 -2.28 2.53 -13.43
N ILE A 74 -1.51 1.48 -13.71
CA ILE A 74 -0.67 0.76 -12.76
C ILE A 74 0.76 1.29 -12.83
#